data_AF-A0A7V9F828-F1
#
_entry.id   AF-A0A7V9F828-F1
#
_cell.length_a   1.000
_cell.length_b   1.000
_cell.length_c   1.000
_cell.angle_alpha   90.00
_cell.angle_beta   90.00
_cell.angle_gamma   90.00
#
_symmetry.space_group_name_H-M   'P 1'
#
loop_
_entity.id
_entity.type
_entity.pdbx_description
1 polymer ?
#
loop_
_entity_poly.entity_id
_entity_poly.type
_entity_poly.pdbx_seq_one_letter_code
_entity_poly.pdbx_strand_id
1 'polypeptide(L)'
;MTDSEDTTEDVEEQQFAPDSWQAAVAAALKDAQARGVYPDVGPDEADQGFEAALEAVVERQDAAEELASADAVEPETEPVYEAVDLSEASDGDLADAVRNSLSHEPEVARWGDLWMHESKVAKLSRGDLRRAQEYVDEHGEPLSDIELVQDLRGVNPASPDFANERFTVNYRLSREVRDFEYLGTSKAGLWATVNMPTVGTEKRKASEIGQDYRFLLDYRTPGEGLEEGIIEHVLTFYEYQLGVLPLDANMSTVMPEAAFADQRAARLTMESPQTSETVTVELRFPTGNRGGYLIGLEQFFESNLVPGALLTLEATDDPGHFILEYFQISGQDRRLLHLEERKNRYVYRPTTFYCGLQDDMLVDENRFPRLADAAPLDERTRRRPEQVVAKTFERVGENIGTADEPRYLAMINDILAAANIERPISAELLRDILTGGTYPEFSADGDEEDTFFYQP
;
A
#
# COMPACT_ATOMS: atom_id res chain seq x y z
N MET A 1 46.95 -1.05 45.37
CA MET A 1 46.23 0.10 45.96
C MET A 1 46.10 1.15 44.89
N THR A 2 45.17 0.86 43.99
CA THR A 2 44.64 1.64 42.86
C THR A 2 43.64 0.63 42.32
N ASP A 3 42.51 0.55 43.00
CA ASP A 3 41.50 -0.45 42.73
C ASP A 3 40.74 -0.04 41.46
N SER A 4 40.41 -1.02 40.61
CA SER A 4 39.63 -0.79 39.40
C SER A 4 38.18 -1.07 39.73
N GLU A 5 37.36 -0.04 39.89
CA GLU A 5 35.92 -0.21 40.05
C GLU A 5 35.30 -0.56 38.69
N ASP A 6 34.54 -1.65 38.67
CA ASP A 6 33.92 -2.22 37.48
C ASP A 6 32.46 -1.74 37.41
N THR A 7 32.22 -0.70 36.62
CA THR A 7 30.87 -0.12 36.45
C THR A 7 30.13 -0.82 35.34
N THR A 8 29.39 -1.87 35.70
CA THR A 8 28.21 -2.28 34.93
C THR A 8 27.18 -1.16 34.98
N GLU A 9 26.92 -0.50 33.86
CA GLU A 9 25.77 0.40 33.73
C GLU A 9 24.50 -0.46 33.68
N ASP A 10 23.66 -0.35 34.71
CA ASP A 10 22.32 -0.93 34.71
C ASP A 10 21.50 -0.24 33.61
N VAL A 11 21.09 -0.98 32.59
CA VAL A 11 20.14 -0.49 31.58
C VAL A 11 18.78 -0.34 32.25
N GLU A 12 18.31 0.89 32.41
CA GLU A 12 16.97 1.15 32.92
C GLU A 12 15.93 0.55 31.96
N GLU A 13 15.21 -0.49 32.40
CA GLU A 13 14.02 -0.99 31.69
C GLU A 13 13.03 0.17 31.56
N GLN A 14 12.76 0.63 30.32
CA GLN A 14 11.76 1.66 30.07
C GLN A 14 10.38 1.15 30.53
N GLN A 15 9.90 1.71 31.64
CA GLN A 15 8.60 1.35 32.21
C GLN A 15 7.49 2.04 31.41
N PHE A 16 6.90 1.30 30.47
CA PHE A 16 5.65 1.65 29.82
C PHE A 16 4.57 1.98 30.87
N ALA A 17 3.62 2.86 30.53
CA ALA A 17 2.51 3.16 31.42
C ALA A 17 1.70 1.87 31.71
N PRO A 18 1.31 1.58 32.97
CA PRO A 18 0.74 0.28 33.34
C PRO A 18 -0.52 -0.14 32.56
N ASP A 19 -1.29 0.85 32.09
CA ASP A 19 -2.55 0.67 31.36
C ASP A 19 -2.39 0.93 29.84
N SER A 20 -1.16 0.97 29.32
CA SER A 20 -0.89 1.12 27.87
C SER A 20 -0.99 -0.20 27.11
N TRP A 21 -1.44 -0.17 25.85
CA TRP A 21 -1.46 -1.35 24.97
C TRP A 21 -0.06 -1.95 24.79
N GLN A 22 0.96 -1.09 24.74
CA GLN A 22 2.39 -1.40 24.73
C GLN A 22 2.80 -2.35 25.89
N ALA A 23 2.29 -2.10 27.11
CA ALA A 23 2.55 -2.96 28.26
C ALA A 23 1.87 -4.35 28.15
N ALA A 24 0.73 -4.45 27.45
CA ALA A 24 0.05 -5.71 27.20
C ALA A 24 0.78 -6.58 26.16
N VAL A 25 1.25 -5.98 25.06
CA VAL A 25 2.02 -6.68 24.00
C VAL A 25 3.37 -7.18 24.56
N ALA A 26 4.07 -6.37 25.37
CA ALA A 26 5.30 -6.78 26.06
C ALA A 26 5.11 -8.03 26.96
N ALA A 27 3.94 -8.17 27.59
CA ALA A 27 3.63 -9.32 28.44
C ALA A 27 3.42 -10.61 27.62
N ALA A 28 2.83 -10.53 26.43
CA ALA A 28 2.56 -11.68 25.56
C ALA A 28 3.85 -12.27 24.94
N LEU A 29 4.70 -11.42 24.36
CA LEU A 29 5.97 -11.85 23.71
C LEU A 29 6.90 -12.60 24.69
N LYS A 30 6.86 -12.23 25.97
CA LYS A 30 7.70 -12.81 27.03
C LYS A 30 7.34 -14.28 27.37
N ASP A 31 6.13 -14.73 27.01
CA ASP A 31 5.68 -16.13 27.19
C ASP A 31 5.95 -17.01 25.95
N ALA A 32 6.00 -16.41 24.76
CA ALA A 32 6.32 -17.11 23.51
C ALA A 32 7.81 -17.55 23.45
N GLN A 33 8.73 -16.69 23.89
CA GLN A 33 10.18 -16.96 23.89
C GLN A 33 10.61 -18.21 24.69
N ALA A 34 9.76 -18.75 25.57
CA ALA A 34 10.09 -19.86 26.45
C ALA A 34 10.13 -21.27 25.79
N ARG A 35 9.98 -21.39 24.45
CA ARG A 35 9.44 -22.62 23.82
C ARG A 35 10.17 -23.27 22.61
N GLY A 36 11.19 -22.68 21.97
CA GLY A 36 11.62 -23.03 20.58
C GLY A 36 12.64 -24.17 20.31
N VAL A 37 12.65 -24.76 19.09
CA VAL A 37 13.53 -25.83 18.52
C VAL A 37 13.47 -25.87 16.97
N TYR A 38 14.56 -26.06 16.15
CA TYR A 38 14.50 -26.43 14.69
C TYR A 38 15.86 -26.80 13.97
N PRO A 39 15.83 -27.62 12.87
CA PRO A 39 16.80 -27.67 11.72
C PRO A 39 16.16 -28.15 10.34
N ASP A 40 16.79 -28.41 9.15
CA ASP A 40 17.97 -27.92 8.34
C ASP A 40 18.03 -28.69 6.94
N VAL A 41 18.67 -28.15 5.87
CA VAL A 41 19.03 -28.75 4.51
C VAL A 41 17.87 -29.13 3.52
N GLY A 42 17.95 -29.17 2.16
CA GLY A 42 18.88 -28.70 1.09
C GLY A 42 18.69 -29.40 -0.32
N PRO A 43 19.02 -28.82 -1.53
CA PRO A 43 18.54 -29.30 -2.88
C PRO A 43 19.57 -29.37 -4.07
N ASP A 44 19.16 -29.76 -5.31
CA ASP A 44 19.93 -29.53 -6.57
C ASP A 44 19.15 -29.61 -7.94
N GLU A 45 19.68 -28.91 -8.97
CA GLU A 45 19.45 -28.70 -10.45
C GLU A 45 18.59 -29.62 -11.40
N ALA A 46 18.18 -29.27 -12.66
CA ALA A 46 18.29 -28.08 -13.57
C ALA A 46 17.28 -28.11 -14.78
N ASP A 47 17.11 -26.99 -15.53
CA ASP A 47 16.36 -26.87 -16.82
C ASP A 47 16.93 -25.72 -17.73
N GLN A 48 16.79 -25.82 -19.06
CA GLN A 48 17.13 -24.79 -20.08
C GLN A 48 16.24 -24.82 -21.36
N GLY A 49 15.02 -25.36 -21.32
CA GLY A 49 14.19 -25.51 -22.53
C GLY A 49 13.36 -24.29 -22.99
N PHE A 50 13.22 -23.24 -22.16
CA PHE A 50 11.99 -22.44 -22.15
C PHE A 50 12.03 -21.06 -22.85
N GLU A 51 13.18 -20.37 -22.85
CA GLU A 51 13.27 -18.94 -23.22
C GLU A 51 12.76 -18.64 -24.64
N ALA A 52 13.13 -19.48 -25.62
CA ALA A 52 12.78 -19.31 -27.04
C ALA A 52 11.27 -19.42 -27.35
N ALA A 53 10.44 -19.81 -26.39
CA ALA A 53 8.98 -19.85 -26.53
C ALA A 53 8.27 -18.57 -26.04
N LEU A 54 8.91 -17.81 -25.14
CA LEU A 54 8.28 -16.67 -24.45
C LEU A 54 8.28 -15.40 -25.31
N GLU A 55 9.39 -15.13 -25.97
CA GLU A 55 9.62 -13.94 -26.80
C GLU A 55 8.58 -13.80 -27.94
N ALA A 56 8.21 -14.92 -28.56
CA ALA A 56 7.27 -14.99 -29.69
C ALA A 56 5.77 -14.80 -29.31
N VAL A 57 5.46 -14.55 -28.04
CA VAL A 57 4.11 -14.27 -27.52
C VAL A 57 3.93 -12.76 -27.27
N VAL A 58 4.96 -12.08 -26.74
CA VAL A 58 4.88 -10.66 -26.33
C VAL A 58 4.56 -9.74 -27.52
N GLU A 59 5.27 -9.90 -28.65
CA GLU A 59 5.06 -9.09 -29.87
C GLU A 59 3.61 -9.11 -30.42
N ARG A 60 2.75 -10.03 -29.96
CA ARG A 60 1.35 -10.14 -30.42
C ARG A 60 0.34 -9.45 -29.51
N GLN A 61 0.73 -9.02 -28.30
CA GLN A 61 -0.15 -8.27 -27.41
C GLN A 61 -0.04 -6.75 -27.67
N ASP A 62 1.18 -6.23 -27.79
CA ASP A 62 1.42 -4.80 -27.97
C ASP A 62 0.74 -4.26 -29.26
N ALA A 63 0.78 -5.05 -30.34
CA ALA A 63 0.13 -4.73 -31.61
C ALA A 63 -1.42 -4.76 -31.58
N ALA A 64 -2.04 -5.19 -30.47
CA ALA A 64 -3.50 -5.21 -30.29
C ALA A 64 -4.03 -3.97 -29.53
N GLU A 65 -3.24 -3.39 -28.63
CA GLU A 65 -3.66 -2.20 -27.86
C GLU A 65 -3.57 -0.90 -28.68
N GLU A 66 -2.58 -0.77 -29.58
CA GLU A 66 -2.42 0.44 -30.43
C GLU A 66 -3.62 0.69 -31.35
N LEU A 67 -4.41 -0.34 -31.67
CA LEU A 67 -5.63 -0.25 -32.48
C LEU A 67 -6.89 0.17 -31.69
N ALA A 68 -6.82 0.26 -30.36
CA ALA A 68 -7.98 0.49 -29.50
C ALA A 68 -8.22 1.96 -29.12
N SER A 69 -7.28 2.87 -29.41
CA SER A 69 -7.31 4.27 -28.90
C SER A 69 -7.76 5.33 -29.92
N ALA A 70 -8.37 4.95 -31.04
CA ALA A 70 -8.72 5.85 -32.13
C ALA A 70 -10.24 6.14 -32.24
N ASP A 71 -10.61 7.41 -32.02
CA ASP A 71 -11.93 8.04 -32.26
C ASP A 71 -13.19 7.29 -31.78
N ALA A 72 -13.60 7.59 -30.54
CA ALA A 72 -14.99 7.48 -30.10
C ALA A 72 -15.45 8.84 -29.52
N VAL A 73 -16.14 9.64 -30.33
CA VAL A 73 -16.83 10.85 -29.86
C VAL A 73 -18.29 10.51 -29.62
N GLU A 74 -18.69 10.42 -28.35
CA GLU A 74 -20.10 10.22 -27.98
C GLU A 74 -20.91 11.51 -28.23
N PRO A 75 -22.18 11.40 -28.65
CA PRO A 75 -23.06 12.56 -28.82
C PRO A 75 -23.58 13.05 -27.47
N GLU A 76 -23.51 14.36 -27.22
CA GLU A 76 -24.12 15.00 -26.05
C GLU A 76 -25.62 14.70 -25.98
N THR A 77 -26.07 14.14 -24.85
CA THR A 77 -27.49 13.98 -24.51
C THR A 77 -27.98 15.19 -23.72
N GLU A 78 -29.18 15.69 -24.04
CA GLU A 78 -29.77 16.80 -23.27
C GLU A 78 -30.00 16.35 -21.81
N PRO A 79 -29.57 17.14 -20.80
CA PRO A 79 -29.68 16.74 -19.40
C PRO A 79 -31.14 16.68 -18.95
N VAL A 80 -31.52 15.54 -18.37
CA VAL A 80 -32.85 15.33 -17.79
C VAL A 80 -32.86 15.89 -16.36
N TYR A 81 -33.40 17.09 -16.20
CA TYR A 81 -33.62 17.71 -14.90
C TYR A 81 -34.76 17.01 -14.16
N GLU A 82 -34.43 16.12 -13.22
CA GLU A 82 -35.44 15.51 -12.35
C GLU A 82 -35.90 16.52 -11.29
N ALA A 83 -37.22 16.75 -11.22
CA ALA A 83 -37.80 17.82 -10.42
C ALA A 83 -37.97 17.39 -8.95
N VAL A 84 -36.98 17.70 -8.11
CA VAL A 84 -36.99 17.42 -6.68
C VAL A 84 -38.06 18.24 -5.93
N ASP A 85 -38.91 17.58 -5.15
CA ASP A 85 -39.90 18.24 -4.30
C ASP A 85 -39.25 18.78 -3.01
N LEU A 86 -39.09 20.11 -2.95
CA LEU A 86 -38.48 20.83 -1.84
C LEU A 86 -39.22 20.70 -0.50
N SER A 87 -40.38 20.02 -0.45
CA SER A 87 -41.14 19.76 0.78
C SER A 87 -40.94 18.37 1.39
N GLU A 88 -40.36 17.42 0.63
CA GLU A 88 -40.07 16.05 1.09
C GLU A 88 -38.58 15.65 0.95
N ALA A 89 -37.79 16.41 0.18
CA ALA A 89 -36.36 16.18 -0.04
C ALA A 89 -35.51 16.34 1.25
N SER A 90 -34.49 15.49 1.40
CA SER A 90 -33.44 15.64 2.41
C SER A 90 -32.36 16.64 1.98
N ASP A 91 -31.53 17.10 2.92
CA ASP A 91 -30.36 17.94 2.62
C ASP A 91 -29.39 17.29 1.61
N GLY A 92 -29.35 15.95 1.55
CA GLY A 92 -28.60 15.20 0.55
C GLY A 92 -29.20 15.30 -0.85
N ASP A 93 -30.50 15.03 -0.99
CA ASP A 93 -31.23 15.15 -2.26
C ASP A 93 -31.15 16.59 -2.82
N LEU A 94 -31.22 17.59 -1.93
CA LEU A 94 -31.05 19.00 -2.27
C LEU A 94 -29.60 19.32 -2.71
N ALA A 95 -28.58 18.77 -2.03
CA ALA A 95 -27.19 18.94 -2.41
C ALA A 95 -26.90 18.31 -3.78
N ASP A 96 -27.41 17.12 -4.06
CA ASP A 96 -27.22 16.44 -5.35
C ASP A 96 -28.01 17.11 -6.48
N ALA A 97 -29.23 17.61 -6.23
CA ALA A 97 -29.96 18.45 -7.18
C ALA A 97 -29.19 19.73 -7.53
N VAL A 98 -28.59 20.39 -6.54
CA VAL A 98 -27.75 21.59 -6.76
C VAL A 98 -26.46 21.25 -7.50
N ARG A 99 -25.75 20.18 -7.13
CA ARG A 99 -24.56 19.69 -7.85
C ARG A 99 -24.88 19.40 -9.32
N ASN A 100 -25.96 18.68 -9.59
CA ASN A 100 -26.39 18.28 -10.94
C ASN A 100 -26.86 19.49 -11.77
N SER A 101 -27.55 20.46 -11.15
CA SER A 101 -27.90 21.71 -11.84
C SER A 101 -26.64 22.51 -12.19
N LEU A 102 -25.71 22.71 -11.24
CA LEU A 102 -24.51 23.53 -11.45
C LEU A 102 -23.49 22.87 -12.37
N SER A 103 -23.41 21.53 -12.47
CA SER A 103 -22.49 20.83 -13.37
C SER A 103 -22.81 21.02 -14.85
N HIS A 104 -24.03 21.43 -15.18
CA HIS A 104 -24.48 21.68 -16.55
C HIS A 104 -24.53 23.17 -16.92
N GLU A 105 -24.25 24.08 -15.97
CA GLU A 105 -24.26 25.53 -16.21
C GLU A 105 -22.91 26.01 -16.77
N PRO A 106 -22.82 26.44 -18.05
CA PRO A 106 -21.55 26.74 -18.70
C PRO A 106 -20.83 27.99 -18.16
N GLU A 107 -21.55 28.86 -17.44
CA GLU A 107 -20.95 30.02 -16.75
C GLU A 107 -20.39 29.67 -15.36
N VAL A 108 -20.42 28.40 -14.93
CA VAL A 108 -19.93 27.93 -13.63
C VAL A 108 -18.67 27.07 -13.79
N ALA A 109 -17.56 27.54 -13.23
CA ALA A 109 -16.37 26.74 -13.01
C ALA A 109 -16.54 25.87 -11.77
N ARG A 110 -16.22 24.57 -11.89
CA ARG A 110 -16.18 23.59 -10.80
C ARG A 110 -14.74 23.11 -10.57
N TRP A 111 -14.32 22.96 -9.32
CA TRP A 111 -13.11 22.25 -8.94
C TRP A 111 -13.37 21.47 -7.63
N GLY A 112 -13.41 20.14 -7.69
CA GLY A 112 -13.88 19.30 -6.59
C GLY A 112 -15.34 19.59 -6.21
N ASP A 113 -15.60 19.86 -4.93
CA ASP A 113 -16.87 20.40 -4.43
C ASP A 113 -16.92 21.94 -4.39
N LEU A 114 -15.88 22.64 -4.86
CA LEU A 114 -15.88 24.11 -4.96
C LEU A 114 -16.43 24.58 -6.30
N TRP A 115 -17.17 25.69 -6.26
CA TRP A 115 -17.87 26.25 -7.42
C TRP A 115 -17.68 27.77 -7.48
N MET A 116 -17.48 28.31 -8.68
CA MET A 116 -17.33 29.75 -8.91
C MET A 116 -17.85 30.15 -10.30
N HIS A 117 -18.56 31.26 -10.41
CA HIS A 117 -18.94 31.83 -11.71
C HIS A 117 -17.70 32.21 -12.53
N GLU A 118 -17.56 31.77 -13.80
CA GLU A 118 -16.27 31.85 -14.54
C GLU A 118 -15.76 33.29 -14.71
N SER A 119 -16.65 34.29 -14.78
CA SER A 119 -16.28 35.72 -14.78
C SER A 119 -15.50 36.20 -13.55
N LYS A 120 -15.45 35.42 -12.47
CA LYS A 120 -14.62 35.64 -11.27
C LYS A 120 -13.29 34.87 -11.32
N VAL A 121 -13.21 33.79 -12.09
CA VAL A 121 -12.01 32.96 -12.23
C VAL A 121 -11.01 33.68 -13.11
N ALA A 122 -9.97 34.27 -12.52
CA ALA A 122 -9.00 35.03 -13.28
C ALA A 122 -8.25 34.15 -14.31
N LYS A 123 -7.60 34.80 -15.27
CA LYS A 123 -6.82 34.11 -16.30
C LYS A 123 -5.36 34.06 -15.86
N LEU A 124 -4.81 32.86 -15.75
CA LEU A 124 -3.36 32.67 -15.80
C LEU A 124 -2.90 32.92 -17.24
N SER A 125 -1.76 33.59 -17.42
CA SER A 125 -1.11 33.67 -18.72
C SER A 125 -0.24 32.45 -18.95
N ARG A 126 0.17 32.22 -20.20
CA ARG A 126 1.15 31.16 -20.53
C ARG A 126 2.50 31.37 -19.84
N GLY A 127 2.83 32.60 -19.42
CA GLY A 127 4.02 32.91 -18.62
C GLY A 127 3.84 32.67 -17.12
N ASP A 128 2.62 32.50 -16.64
CA ASP A 128 2.32 32.10 -15.26
C ASP A 128 2.26 30.56 -15.16
N LEU A 129 1.61 29.89 -16.13
CA LEU A 129 1.66 28.43 -16.25
C LEU A 129 3.11 27.92 -16.38
N ARG A 130 3.92 28.54 -17.24
CA ARG A 130 5.34 28.22 -17.34
C ARG A 130 6.08 28.43 -16.01
N ARG A 131 5.80 29.53 -15.28
CA ARG A 131 6.44 29.78 -13.97
C ARG A 131 6.04 28.72 -12.95
N ALA A 132 4.78 28.29 -12.95
CA ALA A 132 4.31 27.21 -12.07
C ALA A 132 5.06 25.90 -12.34
N GLN A 133 5.23 25.55 -13.62
CA GLN A 133 6.03 24.40 -14.05
C GLN A 133 7.50 24.55 -13.62
N GLU A 134 8.14 25.67 -13.94
CA GLU A 134 9.53 25.95 -13.55
C GLU A 134 9.72 25.91 -12.02
N TYR A 135 8.77 26.44 -11.24
CA TYR A 135 8.84 26.49 -9.78
C TYR A 135 8.66 25.11 -9.13
N VAL A 136 7.75 24.27 -9.64
CA VAL A 136 7.58 22.88 -9.20
C VAL A 136 8.80 22.03 -9.59
N ASP A 137 9.29 22.17 -10.83
CA ASP A 137 10.48 21.45 -11.31
C ASP A 137 11.77 21.88 -10.59
N GLU A 138 11.86 23.14 -10.12
CA GLU A 138 12.99 23.65 -9.31
C GLU A 138 12.99 23.13 -7.85
N HIS A 139 11.82 22.80 -7.28
CA HIS A 139 11.73 22.18 -5.95
C HIS A 139 11.89 20.66 -6.02
N GLY A 140 11.38 20.00 -7.07
CA GLY A 140 11.46 18.55 -7.25
C GLY A 140 10.43 17.75 -6.45
N GLU A 141 9.50 18.41 -5.77
CA GLU A 141 8.40 17.81 -5.00
C GLU A 141 7.06 18.52 -5.27
N PRO A 142 5.90 17.88 -5.01
CA PRO A 142 4.60 18.50 -5.29
C PRO A 142 4.35 19.70 -4.38
N LEU A 143 4.06 20.86 -4.96
CA LEU A 143 3.90 22.11 -4.20
C LEU A 143 2.45 22.39 -3.82
N SER A 144 2.27 23.08 -2.68
CA SER A 144 0.92 23.42 -2.23
C SER A 144 0.26 24.49 -3.10
N ASP A 145 -1.06 24.41 -3.21
CA ASP A 145 -1.86 25.46 -3.83
C ASP A 145 -1.76 26.81 -3.09
N ILE A 146 -1.35 26.80 -1.82
CA ILE A 146 -1.03 27.99 -1.03
C ILE A 146 0.25 28.66 -1.56
N GLU A 147 1.34 27.91 -1.71
CA GLU A 147 2.62 28.42 -2.22
C GLU A 147 2.51 28.87 -3.66
N LEU A 148 1.78 28.13 -4.51
CA LEU A 148 1.54 28.48 -5.90
C LEU A 148 0.71 29.76 -6.04
N VAL A 149 -0.26 30.04 -5.15
CA VAL A 149 -0.90 31.37 -5.12
C VAL A 149 0.08 32.46 -4.68
N GLN A 150 0.93 32.19 -3.70
CA GLN A 150 1.90 33.16 -3.19
C GLN A 150 2.95 33.55 -4.23
N ASP A 151 3.52 32.62 -5.00
CA ASP A 151 4.44 32.95 -6.10
C ASP A 151 3.70 33.53 -7.32
N LEU A 152 2.73 32.78 -7.88
CA LEU A 152 2.17 33.11 -9.18
C LEU A 152 1.33 34.39 -9.17
N ARG A 153 0.76 34.73 -8.01
CA ARG A 153 -0.19 35.85 -7.84
C ARG A 153 0.31 36.91 -6.87
N GLY A 154 1.30 36.62 -6.02
CA GLY A 154 1.77 37.54 -4.98
C GLY A 154 0.77 37.78 -3.84
N VAL A 155 -0.24 36.91 -3.68
CA VAL A 155 -1.35 37.11 -2.74
C VAL A 155 -1.09 36.35 -1.45
N ASN A 156 -1.06 37.08 -0.33
CA ASN A 156 -0.85 36.51 1.00
C ASN A 156 -2.10 35.73 1.48
N PRO A 157 -1.95 34.59 2.20
CA PRO A 157 -3.06 33.82 2.76
C PRO A 157 -4.08 34.59 3.61
N ALA A 158 -3.66 35.68 4.27
CA ALA A 158 -4.55 36.55 5.04
C ALA A 158 -5.33 37.58 4.20
N SER A 159 -5.20 37.56 2.86
CA SER A 159 -5.95 38.44 1.96
C SER A 159 -7.39 37.96 1.76
N PRO A 160 -8.40 38.85 1.80
CA PRO A 160 -9.79 38.48 1.47
C PRO A 160 -9.97 37.85 0.08
N ASP A 161 -9.08 38.17 -0.86
CA ASP A 161 -9.11 37.63 -2.23
C ASP A 161 -8.40 36.26 -2.37
N PHE A 162 -7.67 35.81 -1.34
CA PHE A 162 -6.84 34.61 -1.42
C PHE A 162 -7.63 33.35 -1.77
N ALA A 163 -8.84 33.17 -1.21
CA ALA A 163 -9.70 32.04 -1.55
C ALA A 163 -10.14 32.04 -3.04
N ASN A 164 -10.36 33.22 -3.63
CA ASN A 164 -10.70 33.34 -5.05
C ASN A 164 -9.51 33.00 -5.96
N GLU A 165 -8.31 33.38 -5.54
CA GLU A 165 -7.06 33.14 -6.26
C GLU A 165 -6.60 31.68 -6.11
N ARG A 166 -6.79 31.05 -4.93
CA ARG A 166 -6.59 29.60 -4.70
C ARG A 166 -7.49 28.77 -5.60
N PHE A 167 -8.79 29.07 -5.63
CA PHE A 167 -9.70 28.45 -6.59
C PHE A 167 -9.26 28.67 -8.04
N THR A 168 -8.80 29.89 -8.38
CA THR A 168 -8.37 30.21 -9.74
C THR A 168 -7.13 29.42 -10.16
N VAL A 169 -6.10 29.33 -9.32
CA VAL A 169 -4.90 28.53 -9.61
C VAL A 169 -5.30 27.08 -9.80
N ASN A 170 -6.02 26.49 -8.84
CA ASN A 170 -6.44 25.10 -8.88
C ASN A 170 -7.29 24.75 -10.12
N TYR A 171 -8.31 25.54 -10.42
CA TYR A 171 -9.17 25.33 -11.60
C TYR A 171 -8.45 25.54 -12.94
N ARG A 172 -7.41 26.39 -12.99
CA ARG A 172 -6.66 26.62 -14.23
C ARG A 172 -5.60 25.53 -14.42
N LEU A 173 -4.91 25.08 -13.36
CA LEU A 173 -3.98 23.93 -13.43
C LEU A 173 -4.71 22.62 -13.75
N SER A 174 -5.90 22.38 -13.18
CA SER A 174 -6.71 21.16 -13.46
C SER A 174 -7.21 21.05 -14.91
N ARG A 175 -6.99 22.06 -15.76
CA ARG A 175 -7.34 22.04 -17.18
C ARG A 175 -6.12 21.82 -18.09
N GLU A 176 -4.91 21.90 -17.56
CA GLU A 176 -3.64 21.75 -18.28
C GLU A 176 -3.00 20.36 -17.98
N VAL A 177 -3.83 19.31 -18.05
CA VAL A 177 -3.56 17.88 -17.72
C VAL A 177 -2.43 17.19 -18.53
N ARG A 178 -1.66 17.97 -19.30
CA ARG A 178 -0.45 17.52 -20.01
C ARG A 178 0.83 18.00 -19.34
N ASP A 179 0.73 19.10 -18.60
CA ASP A 179 1.85 19.76 -17.93
C ASP A 179 1.78 19.53 -16.40
N PHE A 180 0.57 19.45 -15.83
CA PHE A 180 0.32 19.30 -14.38
C PHE A 180 -0.52 18.06 -14.01
N GLU A 181 -0.24 17.49 -12.83
CA GLU A 181 -1.01 16.44 -12.17
C GLU A 181 -1.42 16.88 -10.76
N TYR A 182 -2.63 16.52 -10.33
CA TYR A 182 -3.13 16.80 -8.97
C TYR A 182 -2.86 15.63 -8.04
N LEU A 183 -2.12 15.89 -6.97
CA LEU A 183 -1.77 14.90 -5.94
C LEU A 183 -2.25 15.32 -4.54
N GLY A 184 -3.16 16.30 -4.43
CA GLY A 184 -3.71 16.75 -3.15
C GLY A 184 -4.85 15.89 -2.61
N THR A 185 -5.31 16.23 -1.42
CA THR A 185 -6.58 15.73 -0.83
C THR A 185 -7.74 16.67 -1.19
N SER A 186 -8.96 16.41 -0.70
CA SER A 186 -10.09 17.34 -0.87
C SER A 186 -9.95 18.66 -0.08
N LYS A 187 -9.02 18.75 0.89
CA LYS A 187 -8.80 19.94 1.73
C LYS A 187 -7.46 20.64 1.45
N ALA A 188 -6.40 19.86 1.24
CA ALA A 188 -5.03 20.32 0.99
C ALA A 188 -4.65 20.04 -0.48
N GLY A 189 -4.49 21.10 -1.28
CA GLY A 189 -4.17 20.97 -2.70
C GLY A 189 -2.67 20.89 -2.94
N LEU A 190 -2.22 19.84 -3.64
CA LEU A 190 -0.83 19.62 -4.04
C LEU A 190 -0.77 19.40 -5.55
N TRP A 191 0.19 20.06 -6.21
CA TRP A 191 0.38 20.02 -7.66
C TRP A 191 1.79 19.56 -8.01
N ALA A 192 1.88 18.56 -8.89
CA ALA A 192 3.12 18.10 -9.51
C ALA A 192 3.13 18.43 -11.00
N THR A 193 4.30 18.35 -11.62
CA THR A 193 4.42 18.28 -13.08
C THR A 193 4.33 16.82 -13.54
N VAL A 194 3.78 16.56 -14.73
CA VAL A 194 3.52 15.20 -15.25
C VAL A 194 4.80 14.35 -15.45
N ASN A 195 5.99 14.97 -15.37
CA ASN A 195 7.29 14.30 -15.48
C ASN A 195 8.04 14.21 -14.13
N MET A 196 7.40 14.55 -13.01
CA MET A 196 7.98 14.43 -11.67
C MET A 196 8.32 12.95 -11.36
N PRO A 197 9.44 12.65 -10.70
CA PRO A 197 9.76 11.29 -10.29
C PRO A 197 8.67 10.68 -9.40
N THR A 198 8.09 9.56 -9.84
CA THR A 198 7.17 8.76 -9.02
C THR A 198 7.89 8.22 -7.79
N VAL A 199 7.24 8.23 -6.63
CA VAL A 199 7.87 7.71 -5.42
C VAL A 199 7.52 6.27 -5.15
N GLY A 200 8.51 5.52 -4.67
CA GLY A 200 8.42 4.10 -4.44
C GLY A 200 9.62 3.33 -4.96
N THR A 201 9.40 2.03 -5.11
CA THR A 201 10.41 1.09 -5.56
C THR A 201 10.46 0.93 -7.08
N GLU A 202 11.66 0.79 -7.65
CA GLU A 202 11.81 0.33 -9.04
C GLU A 202 11.69 -1.20 -9.17
N LYS A 203 11.66 -1.94 -8.04
CA LYS A 203 11.67 -3.42 -7.98
C LYS A 203 10.45 -4.09 -8.67
N ARG A 204 9.30 -3.42 -8.79
CA ARG A 204 8.07 -3.92 -9.44
C ARG A 204 7.23 -2.75 -9.96
N LYS A 205 6.55 -2.88 -11.11
CA LYS A 205 5.81 -1.74 -11.68
C LYS A 205 4.56 -1.43 -10.86
N ALA A 206 4.22 -0.15 -10.75
CA ALA A 206 3.01 0.30 -10.05
C ALA A 206 1.70 -0.33 -10.59
N SER A 207 1.64 -0.66 -11.88
CA SER A 207 0.50 -1.35 -12.51
C SER A 207 0.42 -2.85 -12.19
N GLU A 208 1.53 -3.45 -11.75
CA GLU A 208 1.66 -4.86 -11.31
C GLU A 208 1.35 -4.97 -9.81
N ILE A 209 1.88 -4.07 -8.97
CA ILE A 209 1.55 -3.99 -7.54
C ILE A 209 0.04 -3.84 -7.33
N GLY A 210 -0.60 -2.91 -8.05
CA GLY A 210 -2.06 -2.76 -8.00
C GLY A 210 -2.82 -3.97 -8.57
N GLN A 211 -2.22 -4.75 -9.46
CA GLN A 211 -2.83 -5.99 -9.97
C GLN A 211 -2.69 -7.14 -8.96
N ASP A 212 -1.62 -7.18 -8.17
CA ASP A 212 -1.46 -8.14 -7.08
C ASP A 212 -2.49 -7.87 -5.98
N TYR A 213 -2.64 -6.60 -5.56
CA TYR A 213 -3.64 -6.13 -4.59
C TYR A 213 -5.10 -6.10 -5.11
N ARG A 214 -5.37 -6.59 -6.33
CA ARG A 214 -6.74 -6.63 -6.90
C ARG A 214 -7.78 -7.20 -5.93
N PHE A 215 -7.42 -8.23 -5.16
CA PHE A 215 -8.36 -8.94 -4.29
C PHE A 215 -8.99 -8.03 -3.22
N LEU A 216 -8.38 -6.89 -2.87
CA LEU A 216 -8.98 -5.89 -1.96
C LEU A 216 -10.25 -5.20 -2.54
N LEU A 217 -10.56 -5.43 -3.82
CA LEU A 217 -11.83 -5.04 -4.42
C LEU A 217 -12.95 -6.04 -4.13
N ASP A 218 -12.59 -7.32 -4.00
CA ASP A 218 -13.50 -8.45 -3.83
C ASP A 218 -13.64 -8.82 -2.33
N TYR A 219 -12.55 -8.74 -1.56
CA TYR A 219 -12.41 -9.04 -0.13
C TYR A 219 -12.27 -7.75 0.69
N ARG A 220 -13.40 -7.10 0.97
CA ARG A 220 -13.48 -5.93 1.85
C ARG A 220 -14.06 -6.32 3.21
N THR A 221 -13.24 -6.93 4.06
CA THR A 221 -13.54 -7.12 5.49
C THR A 221 -13.87 -5.76 6.11
N PRO A 222 -15.07 -5.52 6.66
CA PRO A 222 -15.31 -4.29 7.42
C PRO A 222 -14.35 -4.25 8.61
N GLY A 223 -13.49 -3.24 8.68
CA GLY A 223 -12.54 -3.11 9.80
C GLY A 223 -13.29 -3.06 11.12
N GLU A 224 -12.88 -3.87 12.10
CA GLU A 224 -13.23 -3.63 13.50
C GLU A 224 -12.48 -2.37 13.93
N GLY A 225 -13.15 -1.22 13.79
CA GLY A 225 -12.54 0.09 13.98
C GLY A 225 -11.88 0.21 15.34
N LEU A 226 -10.56 0.36 15.31
CA LEU A 226 -9.77 0.92 16.40
C LEU A 226 -10.17 2.40 16.61
N GLU A 227 -9.54 3.07 17.57
CA GLU A 227 -9.93 4.43 17.97
C GLU A 227 -9.91 5.41 16.78
N GLU A 228 -10.90 6.32 16.72
CA GLU A 228 -11.25 7.11 15.53
C GLU A 228 -10.05 7.94 14.99
N GLY A 229 -9.38 7.40 13.97
CA GLY A 229 -8.18 7.98 13.35
C GLY A 229 -6.92 7.10 13.38
N ILE A 230 -6.93 5.96 14.10
CA ILE A 230 -5.77 5.07 14.28
C ILE A 230 -6.00 3.71 13.62
N ILE A 231 -4.99 3.18 12.95
CA ILE A 231 -4.95 1.79 12.44
C ILE A 231 -3.64 1.08 12.83
N GLU A 232 -3.72 -0.23 12.98
CA GLU A 232 -2.56 -1.13 13.11
C GLU A 232 -2.43 -2.01 11.86
N HIS A 233 -1.20 -2.32 11.45
CA HIS A 233 -0.90 -3.22 10.33
C HIS A 233 0.31 -4.11 10.63
N VAL A 234 0.28 -5.36 10.18
CA VAL A 234 1.38 -6.33 10.33
C VAL A 234 2.13 -6.47 9.02
N LEU A 235 3.36 -5.98 8.96
CA LEU A 235 4.15 -5.85 7.75
C LEU A 235 4.50 -7.20 7.13
N THR A 236 3.98 -7.52 5.94
CA THR A 236 4.35 -8.75 5.24
C THR A 236 5.76 -8.67 4.60
N PHE A 237 6.32 -9.81 4.19
CA PHE A 237 7.60 -9.83 3.47
C PHE A 237 7.51 -9.10 2.12
N TYR A 238 6.42 -9.26 1.37
CA TYR A 238 6.18 -8.53 0.12
C TYR A 238 6.14 -7.01 0.34
N GLU A 239 5.46 -6.56 1.40
CA GLU A 239 5.33 -5.15 1.77
C GLU A 239 6.65 -4.53 2.21
N TYR A 240 7.40 -5.23 3.07
CA TYR A 240 8.76 -4.86 3.46
C TYR A 240 9.68 -4.71 2.23
N GLN A 241 9.74 -5.71 1.35
CA GLN A 241 10.68 -5.77 0.23
C GLN A 241 10.42 -4.69 -0.85
N LEU A 242 9.19 -4.18 -0.96
CA LEU A 242 8.76 -3.20 -1.96
C LEU A 242 8.40 -1.81 -1.39
N GLY A 243 8.41 -1.62 -0.06
CA GLY A 243 8.07 -0.35 0.57
C GLY A 243 6.60 0.07 0.38
N VAL A 244 5.68 -0.90 0.44
CA VAL A 244 4.23 -0.70 0.19
C VAL A 244 3.37 -1.10 1.40
N LEU A 245 2.14 -0.59 1.44
CA LEU A 245 1.07 -1.07 2.33
C LEU A 245 -0.26 -1.17 1.56
N PRO A 246 -1.16 -2.12 1.89
CA PRO A 246 -2.44 -2.27 1.20
C PRO A 246 -3.39 -1.11 1.51
N LEU A 247 -4.11 -0.60 0.52
CA LEU A 247 -5.33 0.18 0.77
C LEU A 247 -6.51 -0.79 0.91
N ASP A 248 -6.48 -1.57 1.99
CA ASP A 248 -7.59 -2.42 2.37
C ASP A 248 -8.71 -1.62 3.05
N ALA A 249 -9.75 -2.33 3.50
CA ALA A 249 -10.93 -1.73 4.10
C ALA A 249 -10.71 -1.17 5.53
N ASN A 250 -9.59 -1.50 6.20
CA ASN A 250 -9.17 -0.88 7.46
C ASN A 250 -8.39 0.41 7.16
N MET A 251 -7.36 0.30 6.31
CA MET A 251 -6.55 1.43 5.82
C MET A 251 -7.42 2.54 5.21
N SER A 252 -8.47 2.20 4.46
CA SER A 252 -9.38 3.17 3.86
C SER A 252 -10.31 3.90 4.84
N THR A 253 -10.31 3.57 6.14
CA THR A 253 -11.08 4.32 7.14
C THR A 253 -10.41 5.64 7.54
N VAL A 254 -9.07 5.70 7.46
CA VAL A 254 -8.25 6.86 7.85
C VAL A 254 -7.59 7.56 6.67
N MET A 255 -7.37 6.87 5.55
CA MET A 255 -6.76 7.46 4.35
C MET A 255 -7.72 8.40 3.61
N PRO A 256 -7.23 9.53 3.05
CA PRO A 256 -8.09 10.48 2.35
C PRO A 256 -8.64 9.91 1.03
N GLU A 257 -9.91 10.16 0.75
CA GLU A 257 -10.53 9.81 -0.53
C GLU A 257 -10.00 10.67 -1.70
N ALA A 258 -10.14 10.14 -2.92
CA ALA A 258 -9.83 10.85 -4.15
C ALA A 258 -10.76 12.07 -4.33
N ALA A 259 -10.20 13.26 -4.53
CA ALA A 259 -10.97 14.49 -4.73
C ALA A 259 -11.59 14.61 -6.14
N PHE A 260 -11.15 13.77 -7.09
CA PHE A 260 -11.64 13.72 -8.46
C PHE A 260 -11.75 12.27 -8.94
N ALA A 261 -12.73 11.97 -9.80
CA ALA A 261 -12.98 10.62 -10.31
C ALA A 261 -11.85 10.09 -11.24
N ASP A 262 -11.01 10.98 -11.77
CA ASP A 262 -9.82 10.69 -12.57
C ASP A 262 -8.51 10.80 -11.79
N GLN A 263 -8.53 11.21 -10.51
CA GLN A 263 -7.35 11.27 -9.66
C GLN A 263 -6.85 9.84 -9.34
N ARG A 264 -5.60 9.56 -9.70
CA ARG A 264 -4.99 8.22 -9.56
C ARG A 264 -4.15 8.05 -8.30
N ALA A 265 -3.64 9.15 -7.75
CA ALA A 265 -2.84 9.16 -6.54
C ALA A 265 -3.02 10.44 -5.72
N ALA A 266 -2.65 10.38 -4.46
CA ALA A 266 -2.42 11.52 -3.58
C ALA A 266 -1.03 11.41 -2.95
N ARG A 267 -0.40 12.54 -2.64
CA ARG A 267 0.87 12.63 -1.95
C ARG A 267 0.59 12.85 -0.46
N LEU A 268 1.21 12.04 0.40
CA LEU A 268 1.08 12.11 1.85
C LEU A 268 2.45 12.30 2.49
N THR A 269 2.47 12.92 3.66
CA THR A 269 3.63 12.94 4.55
C THR A 269 3.36 11.98 5.70
N MET A 270 4.39 11.24 6.12
CA MET A 270 4.38 10.44 7.34
C MET A 270 5.56 10.88 8.22
N GLU A 271 5.31 11.39 9.41
CA GLU A 271 6.35 11.69 10.41
C GLU A 271 6.43 10.55 11.42
N SER A 272 7.64 10.11 11.78
CA SER A 272 7.85 9.14 12.85
C SER A 272 8.52 9.82 14.05
N PRO A 273 7.76 10.18 15.12
CA PRO A 273 8.31 10.81 16.31
C PRO A 273 9.42 9.98 16.98
N GLN A 274 9.34 8.66 16.82
CA GLN A 274 10.24 7.66 17.38
C GLN A 274 11.65 7.71 16.77
N THR A 275 11.77 8.06 15.49
CA THR A 275 13.06 8.13 14.76
C THR A 275 13.43 9.55 14.31
N SER A 276 12.48 10.49 14.35
CA SER A 276 12.56 11.81 13.72
C SER A 276 12.75 11.77 12.20
N GLU A 277 12.31 10.70 11.55
CA GLU A 277 12.23 10.62 10.09
C GLU A 277 10.91 11.21 9.56
N THR A 278 10.98 11.82 8.38
CA THR A 278 9.82 12.26 7.61
C THR A 278 9.85 11.58 6.26
N VAL A 279 8.82 10.79 5.96
CA VAL A 279 8.72 9.93 4.77
C VAL A 279 7.59 10.46 3.89
N THR A 280 7.90 10.83 2.65
CA THR A 280 6.87 11.27 1.70
C THR A 280 6.32 10.07 0.94
N VAL A 281 5.08 9.69 1.23
CA VAL A 281 4.39 8.52 0.69
C VAL A 281 3.48 8.92 -0.48
N GLU A 282 3.16 7.96 -1.33
CA GLU A 282 2.23 8.11 -2.45
C GLU A 282 1.09 7.10 -2.27
N LEU A 283 -0.12 7.60 -1.99
CA LEU A 283 -1.34 6.82 -1.89
C LEU A 283 -1.90 6.64 -3.31
N ARG A 284 -1.91 5.42 -3.85
CA ARG A 284 -2.51 5.11 -5.15
C ARG A 284 -3.92 4.56 -4.98
N PHE A 285 -4.87 5.21 -5.66
CA PHE A 285 -6.28 4.85 -5.59
C PHE A 285 -6.62 3.60 -6.42
N PRO A 286 -7.62 2.79 -6.02
CA PRO A 286 -8.03 1.62 -6.78
C PRO A 286 -8.60 2.03 -8.15
N THR A 287 -8.19 1.36 -9.22
CA THR A 287 -8.56 1.75 -10.60
C THR A 287 -8.88 0.54 -11.49
N GLY A 288 -10.08 0.51 -12.05
CA GLY A 288 -10.56 -0.64 -12.85
C GLY A 288 -10.67 -1.90 -11.99
N ASN A 289 -9.83 -2.90 -12.25
CA ASN A 289 -9.60 -4.02 -11.31
C ASN A 289 -8.15 -4.08 -10.77
N ARG A 290 -7.56 -2.93 -10.48
CA ARG A 290 -6.38 -2.80 -9.61
C ARG A 290 -6.80 -2.33 -8.22
N GLY A 291 -6.29 -2.97 -7.18
CA GLY A 291 -6.42 -2.50 -5.80
C GLY A 291 -5.60 -1.23 -5.57
N GLY A 292 -5.96 -0.48 -4.54
CA GLY A 292 -5.17 0.66 -4.06
C GLY A 292 -4.08 0.20 -3.09
N TYR A 293 -3.07 1.04 -2.90
CA TYR A 293 -1.95 0.80 -1.98
C TYR A 293 -1.21 2.11 -1.71
N LEU A 294 -0.47 2.15 -0.62
CA LEU A 294 0.52 3.19 -0.32
C LEU A 294 1.89 2.70 -0.78
N ILE A 295 2.75 3.62 -1.24
CA ILE A 295 4.13 3.31 -1.64
C ILE A 295 5.11 4.43 -1.29
N GLY A 296 6.35 4.07 -0.94
CA GLY A 296 7.43 5.00 -0.58
C GLY A 296 8.10 4.69 0.77
N LEU A 297 7.70 3.61 1.44
CA LEU A 297 8.13 3.27 2.80
C LEU A 297 9.41 2.42 2.86
N GLU A 298 10.01 2.09 1.70
CA GLU A 298 11.14 1.16 1.55
C GLU A 298 12.31 1.49 2.49
N GLN A 299 12.78 2.75 2.48
CA GLN A 299 13.91 3.17 3.30
C GLN A 299 13.60 3.14 4.82
N PHE A 300 12.38 3.48 5.22
CA PHE A 300 11.96 3.45 6.63
C PHE A 300 11.84 2.01 7.14
N PHE A 301 11.28 1.12 6.30
CA PHE A 301 11.19 -0.31 6.59
C PHE A 301 12.59 -0.94 6.71
N GLU A 302 13.48 -0.72 5.73
CA GLU A 302 14.86 -1.25 5.76
C GLU A 302 15.72 -0.69 6.92
N SER A 303 15.37 0.48 7.46
CA SER A 303 16.12 1.11 8.56
C SER A 303 15.62 0.70 9.96
N ASN A 304 14.31 0.48 10.13
CA ASN A 304 13.68 0.38 11.45
C ASN A 304 12.90 -0.92 11.71
N LEU A 305 12.44 -1.62 10.66
CA LEU A 305 11.52 -2.75 10.77
C LEU A 305 12.08 -4.06 10.17
N VAL A 306 11.32 -5.14 10.31
CA VAL A 306 11.52 -6.43 9.63
C VAL A 306 10.14 -7.02 9.24
N PRO A 307 10.07 -7.99 8.31
CA PRO A 307 8.83 -8.72 8.05
C PRO A 307 8.24 -9.34 9.34
N GLY A 308 6.94 -9.19 9.54
CA GLY A 308 6.22 -9.55 10.76
C GLY A 308 6.08 -8.40 11.77
N ALA A 309 6.70 -7.23 11.56
CA ALA A 309 6.60 -6.10 12.48
C ALA A 309 5.21 -5.46 12.52
N LEU A 310 4.77 -5.08 13.72
CA LEU A 310 3.54 -4.31 13.94
C LEU A 310 3.85 -2.80 13.83
N LEU A 311 3.18 -2.13 12.89
CA LEU A 311 3.23 -0.68 12.70
C LEU A 311 1.85 -0.05 12.94
N THR A 312 1.85 1.21 13.35
CA THR A 312 0.66 2.00 13.65
C THR A 312 0.68 3.27 12.80
N LEU A 313 -0.46 3.60 12.20
CA LEU A 313 -0.67 4.86 11.49
C LEU A 313 -1.81 5.64 12.16
N GLU A 314 -1.55 6.89 12.51
CA GLU A 314 -2.52 7.83 13.11
C GLU A 314 -2.74 9.02 12.17
N ALA A 315 -3.99 9.34 11.86
CA ALA A 315 -4.39 10.49 11.06
C ALA A 315 -4.34 11.78 11.90
N THR A 316 -3.76 12.85 11.35
CA THR A 316 -3.71 14.16 12.03
C THR A 316 -4.85 15.09 11.60
N ASP A 317 -4.92 16.30 12.21
CA ASP A 317 -5.81 17.38 11.77
C ASP A 317 -5.60 17.78 10.28
N ASP A 318 -4.43 17.51 9.71
CA ASP A 318 -4.15 17.66 8.28
C ASP A 318 -4.31 16.30 7.56
N PRO A 319 -5.28 16.13 6.63
CA PRO A 319 -5.48 14.87 5.92
C PRO A 319 -4.32 14.51 4.96
N GLY A 320 -3.36 15.40 4.74
CA GLY A 320 -2.11 15.11 4.04
C GLY A 320 -1.00 14.56 4.94
N HIS A 321 -1.18 14.53 6.26
CA HIS A 321 -0.14 14.19 7.24
C HIS A 321 -0.60 13.12 8.25
N PHE A 322 0.22 12.08 8.39
CA PHE A 322 0.01 10.97 9.31
C PHE A 322 1.22 10.80 10.24
N ILE A 323 0.98 10.28 11.43
CA ILE A 323 2.03 9.82 12.35
C ILE A 323 2.27 8.32 12.07
N LEU A 324 3.53 7.92 11.96
CA LEU A 324 3.96 6.54 11.73
C LEU A 324 4.80 6.04 12.91
N GLU A 325 4.24 5.13 13.69
CA GLU A 325 4.89 4.49 14.82
C GLU A 325 5.03 2.98 14.61
N TYR A 326 5.87 2.34 15.44
CA TYR A 326 5.91 0.90 15.61
C TYR A 326 6.15 0.56 17.08
N PHE A 327 5.82 -0.66 17.50
CA PHE A 327 6.09 -1.05 18.88
C PHE A 327 7.60 -1.28 19.09
N GLN A 328 8.26 -0.51 19.94
CA GLN A 328 9.69 -0.68 20.24
C GLN A 328 9.93 -1.69 21.38
N ILE A 329 10.93 -2.56 21.21
CA ILE A 329 11.31 -3.61 22.16
C ILE A 329 12.82 -3.71 22.35
N SER A 330 13.24 -4.43 23.40
CA SER A 330 14.64 -4.86 23.56
C SER A 330 15.10 -5.71 22.37
N GLY A 331 16.31 -5.46 21.88
CA GLY A 331 16.84 -6.07 20.66
C GLY A 331 16.78 -7.60 20.64
N GLN A 332 16.26 -8.17 19.55
CA GLN A 332 16.25 -9.61 19.29
C GLN A 332 17.18 -9.94 18.11
N ASP A 333 17.95 -11.02 18.25
CA ASP A 333 18.74 -11.62 17.17
C ASP A 333 18.01 -12.85 16.61
N ARG A 334 17.65 -12.84 15.33
CA ARG A 334 17.14 -14.03 14.61
C ARG A 334 17.76 -14.14 13.22
N ARG A 335 17.68 -15.32 12.60
CA ARG A 335 18.07 -15.54 11.20
C ARG A 335 16.83 -15.41 10.32
N LEU A 336 16.62 -14.21 9.78
CA LEU A 336 15.44 -13.84 8.99
C LEU A 336 15.68 -14.03 7.49
N LEU A 337 14.61 -14.22 6.72
CA LEU A 337 14.68 -14.32 5.26
C LEU A 337 15.07 -12.97 4.63
N HIS A 338 15.96 -12.99 3.65
CA HIS A 338 16.34 -11.85 2.80
C HIS A 338 16.36 -12.29 1.34
N LEU A 339 16.03 -11.42 0.39
CA LEU A 339 16.23 -11.68 -1.04
C LEU A 339 17.65 -11.26 -1.45
N GLU A 340 18.50 -12.20 -1.88
CA GLU A 340 19.76 -11.87 -2.56
C GLU A 340 19.50 -11.59 -4.04
N GLU A 341 19.08 -10.36 -4.34
CA GLU A 341 18.71 -9.88 -5.69
C GLU A 341 19.74 -10.26 -6.77
N ARG A 342 21.04 -10.19 -6.46
CA ARG A 342 22.14 -10.56 -7.39
C ARG A 342 22.14 -12.02 -7.85
N LYS A 343 21.50 -12.92 -7.10
CA LYS A 343 21.31 -14.33 -7.45
C LYS A 343 19.85 -14.67 -7.75
N ASN A 344 18.92 -13.76 -7.44
CA ASN A 344 17.49 -14.01 -7.36
C ASN A 344 17.15 -15.25 -6.49
N ARG A 345 17.72 -15.30 -5.27
CA ARG A 345 17.53 -16.39 -4.30
C ARG A 345 17.26 -15.84 -2.90
N TYR A 346 16.39 -16.51 -2.15
CA TYR A 346 16.19 -16.22 -0.75
C TYR A 346 17.33 -16.81 0.10
N VAL A 347 17.82 -16.04 1.06
CA VAL A 347 18.92 -16.42 1.95
C VAL A 347 18.61 -15.98 3.39
N TYR A 348 18.95 -16.81 4.36
CA TYR A 348 18.80 -16.48 5.77
C TYR A 348 20.00 -15.69 6.30
N ARG A 349 19.74 -14.58 6.99
CA ARG A 349 20.77 -13.68 7.53
C ARG A 349 20.52 -13.36 9.01
N PRO A 350 21.56 -13.43 9.87
CA PRO A 350 21.49 -12.86 11.22
C PRO A 350 21.07 -11.39 11.13
N THR A 351 19.95 -11.07 11.76
CA THR A 351 19.33 -9.75 11.76
C THR A 351 18.99 -9.39 13.21
N THR A 352 19.56 -8.29 13.69
CA THR A 352 19.23 -7.70 15.00
C THR A 352 18.16 -6.65 14.79
N PHE A 353 17.02 -6.74 15.46
CA PHE A 353 15.90 -5.81 15.31
C PHE A 353 15.29 -5.41 16.66
N TYR A 354 14.64 -4.24 16.68
CA TYR A 354 14.13 -3.58 17.91
C TYR A 354 12.63 -3.28 17.83
N CYS A 355 11.91 -3.91 16.89
CA CYS A 355 10.47 -3.77 16.69
C CYS A 355 9.70 -5.01 17.17
N GLY A 356 8.50 -4.79 17.71
CA GLY A 356 7.55 -5.82 18.10
C GLY A 356 6.95 -6.51 16.88
N LEU A 357 6.72 -7.81 16.99
CA LEU A 357 6.32 -8.67 15.88
C LEU A 357 5.02 -9.42 16.18
N GLN A 358 4.29 -9.77 15.13
CA GLN A 358 3.46 -10.98 15.11
C GLN A 358 4.36 -12.16 14.67
N ASP A 359 4.74 -13.02 15.62
CA ASP A 359 5.65 -14.16 15.40
C ASP A 359 5.15 -15.14 14.32
N ASP A 360 3.84 -15.19 14.07
CA ASP A 360 3.21 -16.03 13.05
C ASP A 360 3.27 -15.43 11.63
N MET A 361 3.66 -14.16 11.47
CA MET A 361 3.98 -13.53 10.19
C MET A 361 5.50 -13.35 9.97
N LEU A 362 6.31 -13.62 10.99
CA LEU A 362 7.77 -13.63 10.87
C LEU A 362 8.26 -14.81 10.04
N VAL A 363 9.13 -14.53 9.06
CA VAL A 363 9.76 -15.54 8.20
C VAL A 363 11.22 -15.76 8.63
N ASP A 364 11.42 -16.65 9.60
CA ASP A 364 12.74 -17.06 10.09
C ASP A 364 13.18 -18.47 9.65
N GLU A 365 14.48 -18.75 9.77
CA GLU A 365 15.12 -19.99 9.32
C GLU A 365 14.67 -21.22 10.10
N ASN A 366 14.25 -21.03 11.35
CA ASN A 366 13.75 -22.12 12.17
C ASN A 366 12.41 -22.57 11.60
N ARG A 367 11.46 -21.66 11.42
CA ARG A 367 10.10 -22.01 10.98
C ARG A 367 10.02 -22.42 9.51
N PHE A 368 10.85 -21.84 8.64
CA PHE A 368 10.75 -22.05 7.18
C PHE A 368 12.07 -22.47 6.48
N PRO A 369 12.86 -23.43 7.00
CA PRO A 369 14.22 -23.74 6.51
C PRO A 369 14.26 -24.12 5.02
N ARG A 370 13.17 -24.69 4.51
CA ARG A 370 12.99 -25.10 3.10
C ARG A 370 12.91 -23.92 2.10
N LEU A 371 12.88 -22.68 2.58
CA LEU A 371 13.01 -21.48 1.74
C LEU A 371 14.47 -21.08 1.45
N ALA A 372 15.44 -21.66 2.17
CA ALA A 372 16.86 -21.40 1.93
C ALA A 372 17.27 -21.79 0.50
N ASP A 373 17.95 -20.89 -0.21
CA ASP A 373 18.35 -21.02 -1.61
C ASP A 373 17.17 -21.29 -2.59
N ALA A 374 15.92 -21.10 -2.19
CA ALA A 374 14.78 -21.08 -3.11
C ALA A 374 14.83 -19.80 -3.97
N ALA A 375 14.35 -19.88 -5.21
CA ALA A 375 14.10 -18.68 -6.04
C ALA A 375 12.68 -18.16 -5.80
N PRO A 376 12.41 -16.86 -5.98
CA PRO A 376 11.05 -16.35 -6.14
C PRO A 376 10.28 -17.09 -7.24
N LEU A 377 8.95 -17.19 -7.11
CA LEU A 377 8.09 -17.83 -8.09
C LEU A 377 8.08 -17.06 -9.41
N ASP A 378 7.84 -17.76 -10.52
CA ASP A 378 7.71 -17.12 -11.83
C ASP A 378 6.46 -16.23 -11.88
N GLU A 379 6.54 -15.14 -12.64
CA GLU A 379 5.49 -14.11 -12.70
C GLU A 379 4.12 -14.65 -13.17
N ARG A 380 4.10 -15.73 -13.98
CA ARG A 380 2.84 -16.39 -14.38
C ARG A 380 2.21 -17.16 -13.21
N THR A 381 3.02 -17.79 -12.36
CA THR A 381 2.56 -18.38 -11.09
C THR A 381 2.15 -17.29 -10.09
N ARG A 382 2.95 -16.23 -9.88
CA ARG A 382 2.64 -15.14 -8.92
C ARG A 382 1.31 -14.43 -9.19
N ARG A 383 0.91 -14.31 -10.46
CA ARG A 383 -0.41 -13.75 -10.86
C ARG A 383 -1.62 -14.58 -10.43
N ARG A 384 -1.42 -15.81 -9.97
CA ARG A 384 -2.46 -16.80 -9.66
C ARG A 384 -2.41 -17.18 -8.18
N PRO A 385 -3.29 -16.62 -7.32
CA PRO A 385 -3.27 -16.90 -5.88
C PRO A 385 -3.33 -18.40 -5.56
N GLU A 386 -4.14 -19.15 -6.31
CA GLU A 386 -4.29 -20.60 -6.15
C GLU A 386 -2.98 -21.35 -6.40
N GLN A 387 -2.20 -20.92 -7.39
CA GLN A 387 -0.92 -21.54 -7.73
C GLN A 387 0.19 -21.13 -6.77
N VAL A 388 0.14 -19.91 -6.20
CA VAL A 388 1.04 -19.51 -5.12
C VAL A 388 0.75 -20.33 -3.85
N VAL A 389 -0.52 -20.55 -3.48
CA VAL A 389 -0.89 -21.40 -2.34
C VAL A 389 -0.39 -22.84 -2.56
N ALA A 390 -0.64 -23.43 -3.73
CA ALA A 390 -0.12 -24.76 -4.09
C ALA A 390 1.41 -24.85 -3.98
N LYS A 391 2.15 -23.88 -4.54
CA LYS A 391 3.62 -23.83 -4.43
C LYS A 391 4.12 -23.48 -3.02
N THR A 392 3.29 -22.87 -2.19
CA THR A 392 3.60 -22.65 -0.77
C THR A 392 3.54 -23.98 0.00
N PHE A 393 2.51 -24.80 -0.19
CA PHE A 393 2.45 -26.16 0.36
C PHE A 393 3.65 -27.02 -0.04
N GLU A 394 4.02 -27.03 -1.33
CA GLU A 394 5.20 -27.78 -1.81
C GLU A 394 6.49 -27.35 -1.09
N ARG A 395 6.62 -26.06 -0.74
CA ARG A 395 7.81 -25.46 -0.11
C ARG A 395 7.85 -25.64 1.40
N VAL A 396 6.76 -25.32 2.12
CA VAL A 396 6.78 -25.24 3.59
C VAL A 396 6.00 -26.36 4.28
N GLY A 397 5.06 -27.02 3.60
CA GLY A 397 4.25 -28.08 4.19
C GLY A 397 5.01 -29.39 4.41
N GLU A 398 4.57 -30.18 5.38
CA GLU A 398 5.06 -31.55 5.63
C GLU A 398 4.47 -32.51 4.59
N ASN A 399 5.32 -33.25 3.84
CA ASN A 399 4.83 -34.27 2.91
C ASN A 399 4.50 -35.56 3.67
N ILE A 400 3.23 -35.73 4.02
CA ILE A 400 2.66 -36.92 4.65
C ILE A 400 2.29 -38.02 3.64
N GLY A 401 2.43 -37.74 2.33
CA GLY A 401 2.15 -38.68 1.25
C GLY A 401 3.30 -39.65 0.96
N THR A 402 3.39 -40.08 -0.30
CA THR A 402 4.51 -40.88 -0.81
C THR A 402 5.26 -40.12 -1.90
N ALA A 403 6.32 -40.72 -2.47
CA ALA A 403 7.04 -40.13 -3.59
C ALA A 403 6.23 -40.17 -4.91
N ASP A 404 5.36 -41.16 -5.07
CA ASP A 404 4.51 -41.33 -6.27
C ASP A 404 3.14 -40.64 -6.11
N GLU A 405 2.66 -40.50 -4.86
CA GLU A 405 1.40 -39.83 -4.48
C GLU A 405 1.70 -38.81 -3.35
N PRO A 406 2.28 -37.63 -3.65
CA PRO A 406 2.62 -36.63 -2.65
C PRO A 406 1.36 -35.96 -2.08
N ARG A 407 1.40 -35.63 -0.78
CA ARG A 407 0.33 -34.90 -0.08
C ARG A 407 0.95 -34.06 1.02
N TYR A 408 0.79 -32.74 0.92
CA TYR A 408 1.38 -31.78 1.84
C TYR A 408 0.37 -31.36 2.91
N LEU A 409 0.81 -31.24 4.15
CA LEU A 409 0.07 -30.77 5.32
C LEU A 409 0.67 -29.42 5.78
N ALA A 410 -0.15 -28.42 6.09
CA ALA A 410 0.30 -27.15 6.68
C ALA A 410 -0.81 -26.43 7.46
N MET A 411 -0.43 -25.63 8.45
CA MET A 411 -1.32 -24.71 9.16
C MET A 411 -1.54 -23.42 8.38
N ILE A 412 -2.71 -22.78 8.52
CA ILE A 412 -3.05 -21.61 7.72
C ILE A 412 -2.08 -20.44 7.90
N ASN A 413 -1.56 -20.20 9.12
CA ASN A 413 -0.63 -19.09 9.36
C ASN A 413 0.74 -19.32 8.71
N ASP A 414 1.17 -20.58 8.55
CA ASP A 414 2.40 -20.92 7.82
C ASP A 414 2.22 -20.68 6.32
N ILE A 415 1.06 -21.07 5.77
CA ILE A 415 0.70 -20.80 4.37
C ILE A 415 0.56 -19.30 4.14
N LEU A 416 -0.08 -18.56 5.07
CA LEU A 416 -0.30 -17.12 4.97
C LEU A 416 1.02 -16.36 4.96
N ALA A 417 1.91 -16.60 5.92
CA ALA A 417 3.21 -15.95 5.99
C ALA A 417 4.08 -16.26 4.75
N ALA A 418 4.16 -17.54 4.36
CA ALA A 418 5.01 -17.96 3.25
C ALA A 418 4.46 -17.57 1.86
N ALA A 419 3.14 -17.52 1.65
CA ALA A 419 2.55 -17.02 0.41
C ALA A 419 2.72 -15.50 0.27
N ASN A 420 2.67 -14.75 1.38
CA ASN A 420 2.93 -13.31 1.44
C ASN A 420 4.42 -12.91 1.27
N ILE A 421 5.30 -13.87 0.97
CA ILE A 421 6.64 -13.63 0.40
C ILE A 421 6.54 -13.36 -1.11
N GLU A 422 5.62 -14.05 -1.78
CA GLU A 422 5.51 -14.09 -3.23
C GLU A 422 4.46 -13.10 -3.76
N ARG A 423 3.36 -12.89 -3.03
CA ARG A 423 2.31 -11.91 -3.37
C ARG A 423 1.42 -11.61 -2.16
N PRO A 424 0.78 -10.43 -2.10
CA PRO A 424 -0.25 -10.16 -1.09
C PRO A 424 -1.43 -11.13 -1.23
N ILE A 425 -1.84 -11.70 -0.10
CA ILE A 425 -3.01 -12.58 0.11
C ILE A 425 -3.56 -12.33 1.52
N SER A 426 -4.85 -11.98 1.65
CA SER A 426 -5.52 -11.92 2.96
C SER A 426 -5.90 -13.30 3.49
N ALA A 427 -6.10 -13.42 4.80
CA ALA A 427 -6.57 -14.66 5.43
C ALA A 427 -7.95 -15.12 4.89
N GLU A 428 -8.82 -14.20 4.48
CA GLU A 428 -10.09 -14.51 3.82
C GLU A 428 -9.89 -15.15 2.44
N LEU A 429 -9.11 -14.50 1.56
CA LEU A 429 -8.78 -15.06 0.24
C LEU A 429 -8.12 -16.44 0.36
N LEU A 430 -7.25 -16.61 1.36
CA LEU A 430 -6.64 -17.90 1.65
C LEU A 430 -7.67 -18.96 2.07
N ARG A 431 -8.59 -18.65 3.02
CA ARG A 431 -9.67 -19.57 3.42
C ARG A 431 -10.62 -19.91 2.26
N ASP A 432 -10.92 -18.95 1.39
CA ASP A 432 -11.74 -19.18 0.19
C ASP A 432 -11.06 -20.11 -0.82
N ILE A 433 -9.75 -19.97 -1.04
CA ILE A 433 -8.97 -20.90 -1.88
C ILE A 433 -8.98 -22.31 -1.29
N LEU A 434 -8.79 -22.43 0.03
CA LEU A 434 -8.65 -23.71 0.74
C LEU A 434 -9.97 -24.44 0.98
N THR A 435 -11.11 -23.73 1.09
CA THR A 435 -12.41 -24.31 1.47
C THR A 435 -13.54 -24.08 0.47
N GLY A 436 -13.42 -23.11 -0.45
CA GLY A 436 -14.50 -22.70 -1.35
C GLY A 436 -14.90 -23.73 -2.43
N GLY A 437 -14.33 -24.94 -2.41
CA GLY A 437 -14.66 -26.06 -3.29
C GLY A 437 -14.36 -25.85 -4.78
N THR A 438 -13.78 -24.71 -5.14
CA THR A 438 -13.38 -24.37 -6.53
C THR A 438 -12.11 -25.12 -6.95
N TYR A 439 -11.26 -25.44 -5.97
CA TYR A 439 -9.94 -26.05 -6.14
C TYR A 439 -9.92 -27.41 -5.43
N PRO A 440 -10.30 -28.52 -6.09
CA PRO A 440 -10.37 -29.85 -5.47
C PRO A 440 -9.00 -30.41 -5.02
N GLU A 441 -7.90 -29.77 -5.40
CA GLU A 441 -6.56 -30.05 -4.91
C GLU A 441 -6.32 -29.66 -3.43
N PHE A 442 -7.18 -28.82 -2.85
CA PHE A 442 -7.13 -28.43 -1.43
C PHE A 442 -8.24 -29.09 -0.61
N SER A 443 -7.94 -29.38 0.66
CA SER A 443 -8.94 -29.82 1.65
C SER A 443 -8.54 -29.43 3.06
N ALA A 444 -9.51 -29.12 3.92
CA ALA A 444 -9.29 -28.98 5.36
C ALA A 444 -9.06 -30.34 6.02
N ASP A 445 -8.36 -30.35 7.16
CA ASP A 445 -8.42 -31.49 8.08
C ASP A 445 -9.80 -31.54 8.78
N GLY A 446 -10.22 -32.75 9.13
CA GLY A 446 -11.43 -33.01 9.92
C GLY A 446 -11.13 -33.19 11.41
N ASP A 447 -9.86 -33.44 11.77
CA ASP A 447 -9.42 -33.69 13.15
C ASP A 447 -8.70 -32.48 13.79
N GLU A 448 -8.07 -31.59 13.01
CA GLU A 448 -7.37 -30.38 13.51
C GLU A 448 -7.86 -29.08 12.82
N GLU A 449 -8.07 -28.01 13.60
CA GLU A 449 -8.60 -26.72 13.12
C GLU A 449 -7.52 -25.87 12.43
N ASP A 450 -7.93 -25.00 11.49
CA ASP A 450 -7.07 -24.15 10.64
C ASP A 450 -5.88 -24.88 9.97
N THR A 451 -6.02 -26.20 9.79
CA THR A 451 -5.01 -27.12 9.25
C THR A 451 -5.51 -27.74 7.95
N PHE A 452 -4.64 -27.78 6.94
CA PHE A 452 -5.04 -28.01 5.55
C PHE A 452 -4.08 -28.94 4.80
N PHE A 453 -4.60 -29.54 3.74
CA PHE A 453 -3.87 -30.38 2.80
C PHE A 453 -3.85 -29.82 1.38
N TYR A 454 -2.76 -30.09 0.67
CA TYR A 454 -2.65 -29.99 -0.79
C TYR A 454 -2.24 -31.32 -1.41
N GLN A 455 -2.93 -31.72 -2.47
CA GLN A 455 -2.59 -32.88 -3.30
C GLN A 455 -2.46 -32.45 -4.79
N PRO A 456 -1.25 -32.53 -5.39
CA PRO A 456 -0.98 -32.13 -6.79
C PRO A 456 -1.70 -32.94 -7.89
#